data_AF-A0A091H704-F1
#
_entry.id   AF-A0A091H704-F1
#
_cell.length_a   1.000
_cell.length_b   1.000
_cell.length_c   1.000
_cell.angle_alpha   90.00
_cell.angle_beta   90.00
_cell.angle_gamma   90.00
#
_symmetry.space_group_name_H-M   'P 1'
#
loop_
_entity.id
_entity.type
_entity.pdbx_description
1 polymer ?
#
loop_
_entity_poly.entity_id
_entity_poly.type
_entity_poly.pdbx_seq_one_letter_code
_entity_poly.pdbx_strand_id
1 'polypeptide(L)'
;KELEQMAKEQDKESEKQALLREVENHKKQMLSNQAAWRKANLACKIAIDNSEKDQLLQGRDSLRQSLAESASNITESLMGISRMMSQQVQQSEETVQTLANSSRTILEANEEFKSMSGTIQLGRKLITKYNRRELTDKLLIFLALALFLATVLYILKKRLFPFL
;
A
#
# COMPACT_ATOMS: atom_id res chain seq x y z
N LYS A 1 72.74 0.65 52.11
CA LYS A 1 73.70 -0.01 53.03
C LYS A 1 75.05 0.73 53.11
N GLU A 2 75.36 1.66 52.20
CA GLU A 2 76.59 2.47 52.28
C GLU A 2 76.45 3.75 53.13
N LEU A 3 75.25 4.35 53.20
CA LEU A 3 75.01 5.58 53.98
C LEU A 3 74.99 5.38 55.51
N GLU A 4 74.67 4.17 55.99
CA GLU A 4 74.71 3.86 57.43
C GLU A 4 76.13 3.67 57.95
N GLN A 5 77.08 3.32 57.07
CA GLN A 5 78.46 3.07 57.44
C GLN A 5 79.27 4.38 57.58
N MET A 6 78.99 5.38 56.73
CA MET A 6 79.59 6.72 56.84
C MET A 6 79.16 7.48 58.09
N ALA A 7 78.00 7.15 58.70
CA ALA A 7 77.52 7.82 59.91
C ALA A 7 78.30 7.44 61.19
N LYS A 8 79.15 6.40 61.16
CA LYS A 8 79.89 5.94 62.35
C LYS A 8 81.29 6.54 62.52
N GLU A 9 81.83 7.25 61.53
CA GLU A 9 83.24 7.68 61.51
C GLU A 9 83.49 9.20 61.56
N GLN A 10 82.50 10.05 61.84
CA GLN A 10 82.66 11.51 61.74
C GLN A 10 82.53 12.25 63.09
N ASP A 11 83.62 12.88 63.52
CA ASP A 11 83.86 13.54 64.83
C ASP A 11 83.17 14.92 65.02
N LYS A 12 82.01 15.13 64.37
CA LYS A 12 81.09 16.24 64.68
C LYS A 12 79.67 15.70 64.75
N GLU A 13 79.17 15.57 65.97
CA GLU A 13 77.81 15.10 66.33
C GLU A 13 76.70 15.79 65.51
N SER A 14 76.92 17.03 65.07
CA SER A 14 76.03 17.81 64.20
C SER A 14 75.79 17.20 62.80
N GLU A 15 76.82 16.66 62.13
CA GLU A 15 76.71 16.20 60.73
C GLU A 15 76.12 14.79 60.64
N LYS A 16 76.42 13.93 61.62
CA LYS A 16 75.83 12.60 61.77
C LYS A 16 74.32 12.66 62.00
N GLN A 17 73.85 13.59 62.84
CA GLN A 17 72.43 13.80 63.09
C GLN A 17 71.71 14.38 61.87
N ALA A 18 72.37 15.24 61.09
CA ALA A 18 71.82 15.75 59.84
C ALA A 18 71.66 14.65 58.78
N LEU A 19 72.68 13.80 58.61
CA LEU A 19 72.64 12.69 57.65
C LEU A 19 71.58 11.62 58.02
N LEU A 20 71.42 11.31 59.31
CA LEU A 20 70.37 10.39 59.78
C LEU A 20 68.96 10.95 59.53
N ARG A 21 68.75 12.25 59.74
CA ARG A 21 67.48 12.91 59.41
C ARG A 21 67.20 12.86 57.91
N GLU A 22 68.22 13.05 57.07
CA GLU A 22 68.08 13.00 55.62
C GLU A 22 67.72 11.59 55.13
N VAL A 23 68.33 10.54 55.71
CA VAL A 23 68.00 9.13 55.42
C VAL A 23 66.58 8.80 55.87
N GLU A 24 66.15 9.27 57.04
CA GLU A 24 64.80 9.07 57.55
C GLU A 24 63.75 9.79 56.70
N ASN A 25 64.08 10.99 56.21
CA ASN A 25 63.23 11.76 55.31
C ASN A 25 63.07 11.07 53.95
N HIS A 26 64.17 10.58 53.34
CA HIS A 26 64.12 9.81 52.10
C HIS A 26 63.33 8.50 52.26
N LYS A 27 63.47 7.79 53.38
CA LYS A 27 62.68 6.59 53.67
C LYS A 27 61.19 6.90 53.78
N LYS A 28 60.83 8.01 54.42
CA LYS A 28 59.44 8.48 54.53
C LYS A 28 58.86 8.88 53.17
N GLN A 29 59.65 9.58 52.34
CA GLN A 29 59.25 9.92 50.97
C GLN A 29 59.07 8.68 50.09
N MET A 30 59.96 7.70 50.19
CA MET A 30 59.86 6.44 49.44
C MET A 30 58.59 5.67 49.82
N LEU A 31 58.28 5.54 51.12
CA LEU A 31 57.06 4.88 51.59
C LEU A 31 55.80 5.63 51.15
N SER A 32 55.81 6.96 51.23
CA SER A 32 54.71 7.81 50.74
C SER A 32 54.50 7.63 49.23
N ASN A 33 55.58 7.62 48.46
CA ASN A 33 55.52 7.43 47.01
C ASN A 33 55.05 6.02 46.63
N GLN A 34 55.47 4.98 47.37
CA GLN A 34 55.00 3.62 47.16
C GLN A 34 53.49 3.49 47.46
N ALA A 35 53.01 4.14 48.53
CA ALA A 35 51.58 4.16 48.87
C ALA A 35 50.77 4.93 47.81
N ALA A 36 51.26 6.08 47.35
CA ALA A 36 50.63 6.86 46.29
C ALA A 36 50.57 6.09 44.97
N TRP A 37 51.66 5.39 44.58
CA TRP A 37 51.71 4.58 43.37
C TRP A 37 50.74 3.39 43.42
N ARG A 38 50.65 2.68 44.55
CA ARG A 38 49.67 1.60 44.73
C ARG A 38 48.24 2.13 44.66
N LYS A 39 47.96 3.26 45.29
CA LYS A 39 46.64 3.89 45.27
C LYS A 39 46.27 4.33 43.84
N ALA A 40 47.20 4.93 43.12
CA ALA A 40 47.00 5.34 41.73
C ALA A 40 46.76 4.14 40.81
N ASN A 41 47.56 3.07 40.93
CA ASN A 41 47.36 1.86 40.12
C ASN A 41 46.03 1.17 40.41
N LEU A 42 45.62 1.08 41.68
CA LEU A 42 44.33 0.50 42.02
C LEU A 42 43.19 1.35 41.48
N ALA A 43 43.29 2.68 41.58
CA ALA A 43 42.30 3.60 41.02
C ALA A 43 42.19 3.46 39.50
N CYS A 44 43.33 3.41 38.79
CA CYS A 44 43.35 3.18 37.35
C CYS A 44 42.74 1.82 36.99
N LYS A 45 43.08 0.76 37.73
CA LYS A 45 42.56 -0.59 37.47
C LYS A 45 41.05 -0.67 37.66
N ILE A 46 40.51 -0.04 38.71
CA ILE A 46 39.06 0.03 38.96
C ILE A 46 38.37 0.87 37.87
N ALA A 47 38.99 1.97 37.42
CA ALA A 47 38.43 2.79 36.36
C ALA A 47 38.32 2.03 35.02
N ILE A 48 39.34 1.23 34.69
CA ILE A 48 39.32 0.38 33.49
C ILE A 48 38.23 -0.69 33.61
N ASP A 49 38.20 -1.46 34.70
CA ASP A 49 37.21 -2.52 34.91
C ASP A 49 35.77 -1.97 34.87
N ASN A 50 35.53 -0.79 35.45
CA ASN A 50 34.23 -0.12 35.38
C ASN A 50 33.89 0.34 33.95
N SER A 51 34.85 0.91 33.22
CA SER A 51 34.61 1.38 31.86
C SER A 51 34.28 0.23 30.90
N GLU A 52 34.92 -0.94 31.05
CA GLU A 52 34.62 -2.12 30.25
C GLU A 52 33.22 -2.68 30.58
N LYS A 53 32.87 -2.70 31.88
CA LYS A 53 31.54 -3.12 32.32
C LYS A 53 30.44 -2.22 31.74
N ASP A 54 30.65 -0.91 31.74
CA ASP A 54 29.67 0.06 31.21
C ASP A 54 29.51 -0.08 29.69
N GLN A 55 30.61 -0.30 28.97
CA GLN A 55 30.58 -0.56 27.52
C GLN A 55 29.83 -1.85 27.17
N LEU A 56 30.05 -2.93 27.93
CA LEU A 56 29.36 -4.20 27.73
C LEU A 56 27.86 -4.11 28.00
N LEU A 57 27.45 -3.33 29.01
CA LEU A 57 26.05 -3.12 29.33
C LEU A 57 25.35 -2.25 28.27
N GLN A 58 25.97 -1.15 27.83
CA GLN A 58 25.41 -0.30 26.78
C GLN A 58 25.28 -1.00 25.42
N GLY A 59 26.26 -1.85 25.05
CA GLY A 59 26.20 -2.61 23.80
C GLY A 59 25.03 -3.60 23.75
N ARG A 60 24.65 -4.18 24.89
CA ARG A 60 23.51 -5.10 24.97
C ARG A 60 22.17 -4.37 24.96
N ASP A 61 22.07 -3.23 25.64
CA ASP A 61 20.82 -2.47 25.69
C ASP A 61 20.51 -1.79 24.35
N SER A 62 21.52 -1.22 23.68
CA SER A 62 21.38 -0.66 22.34
C SER A 62 20.93 -1.69 21.30
N LEU A 63 21.49 -2.91 21.33
CA LEU A 63 21.12 -3.98 20.41
C LEU A 63 19.71 -4.52 20.68
N ARG A 64 19.31 -4.64 21.95
CA ARG A 64 17.93 -5.01 22.33
C ARG A 64 16.93 -3.94 21.94
N GLN A 65 17.27 -2.66 22.11
CA GLN A 65 16.43 -1.53 21.73
C GLN A 65 16.25 -1.45 20.21
N SER A 66 17.33 -1.55 19.44
CA SER A 66 17.31 -1.60 17.98
C SER A 66 16.46 -2.76 17.44
N LEU A 67 16.57 -3.94 18.06
CA LEU A 67 15.78 -5.11 17.68
C LEU A 67 14.30 -4.96 18.05
N ALA A 68 14.00 -4.39 19.22
CA ALA A 68 12.62 -4.10 19.64
C ALA A 68 11.96 -3.04 18.75
N GLU A 69 12.70 -1.99 18.38
CA GLU A 69 12.24 -0.95 17.47
C GLU A 69 11.98 -1.50 16.06
N SER A 70 12.88 -2.34 15.54
CA SER A 70 12.69 -3.03 14.26
C SER A 70 11.46 -3.95 14.29
N ALA A 71 11.28 -4.72 15.37
CA ALA A 71 10.12 -5.59 15.55
C ALA A 71 8.81 -4.80 15.67
N SER A 72 8.84 -3.65 16.35
CA SER A 72 7.70 -2.73 16.47
C SER A 72 7.32 -2.16 15.11
N ASN A 73 8.29 -1.67 14.34
CA ASN A 73 8.04 -1.13 12.99
C ASN A 73 7.47 -2.19 12.03
N ILE A 74 7.96 -3.43 12.09
CA ILE A 74 7.41 -4.54 11.31
C ILE A 74 5.96 -4.84 11.75
N THR A 75 5.70 -4.88 13.05
CA THR A 75 4.36 -5.14 13.60
C THR A 75 3.37 -4.04 13.20
N GLU A 76 3.79 -2.78 13.25
CA GLU A 76 2.97 -1.64 12.82
C GLU A 76 2.68 -1.69 11.32
N SER A 77 3.69 -2.04 10.51
CA SER A 77 3.51 -2.24 9.07
C SER A 77 2.51 -3.36 8.77
N LEU A 78 2.59 -4.50 9.47
CA LEU A 78 1.63 -5.60 9.33
C LEU A 78 0.21 -5.18 9.75
N MET A 79 0.08 -4.40 10.82
CA MET A 79 -1.20 -3.86 11.27
C MET A 79 -1.78 -2.89 10.22
N GLY A 80 -0.94 -2.06 9.61
CA GLY A 80 -1.31 -1.18 8.49
C GLY A 80 -1.78 -1.96 7.27
N ILE A 81 -1.04 -3.01 6.88
CA ILE A 81 -1.41 -3.90 5.77
C ILE A 81 -2.73 -4.62 6.06
N SER A 82 -2.93 -5.13 7.27
CA SER A 82 -4.17 -5.79 7.67
C SER A 82 -5.37 -4.85 7.57
N ARG A 83 -5.24 -3.60 8.04
CA ARG A 83 -6.26 -2.56 7.88
C ARG A 83 -6.54 -2.25 6.41
N MET A 84 -5.49 -2.10 5.61
CA MET A 84 -5.61 -1.83 4.17
C MET A 84 -6.30 -2.97 3.42
N MET A 85 -5.96 -4.22 3.76
CA MET A 85 -6.61 -5.41 3.20
C MET A 85 -8.08 -5.47 3.60
N SER A 86 -8.42 -5.19 4.86
CA SER A 86 -9.81 -5.09 5.32
C SER A 86 -10.58 -4.04 4.52
N GLN A 87 -9.98 -2.88 4.28
CA GLN A 87 -10.60 -1.82 3.48
C GLN A 87 -10.79 -2.23 2.02
N GLN A 88 -9.80 -2.89 1.41
CA GLN A 88 -9.91 -3.42 0.04
C GLN A 88 -11.01 -4.48 -0.09
N VAL A 89 -11.15 -5.37 0.90
CA VAL A 89 -12.22 -6.38 0.91
C VAL A 89 -13.59 -5.69 0.95
N GLN A 90 -13.76 -4.66 1.78
CA GLN A 90 -15.02 -3.93 1.87
C GLN A 90 -15.34 -3.15 0.58
N GLN A 91 -14.34 -2.51 -0.04
CA GLN A 91 -14.51 -1.90 -1.37
C GLN A 91 -14.83 -2.93 -2.47
N SER A 92 -14.23 -4.12 -2.39
CA SER A 92 -14.52 -5.21 -3.32
C SER A 92 -15.98 -5.67 -3.19
N GLU A 93 -16.49 -5.79 -1.97
CA GLU A 93 -17.90 -6.12 -1.71
C GLU A 93 -18.85 -5.09 -2.35
N GLU A 94 -18.61 -3.80 -2.14
CA GLU A 94 -19.40 -2.72 -2.76
C GLU A 94 -19.35 -2.75 -4.29
N THR A 95 -18.17 -3.06 -4.85
CA THR A 95 -17.96 -3.17 -6.29
C THR A 95 -18.73 -4.37 -6.86
N VAL A 96 -18.67 -5.52 -6.19
CA VAL A 96 -19.43 -6.72 -6.58
C VAL A 96 -20.92 -6.46 -6.52
N GLN A 97 -21.40 -5.77 -5.47
CA GLN A 97 -22.80 -5.39 -5.36
C GLN A 97 -23.24 -4.46 -6.50
N THR A 98 -22.41 -3.47 -6.83
CA THR A 98 -22.65 -2.56 -7.96
C THR A 98 -22.67 -3.31 -9.29
N LEU A 99 -21.75 -4.28 -9.47
CA LEU A 99 -21.68 -5.11 -10.67
C LEU A 99 -22.90 -6.03 -10.80
N ALA A 100 -23.35 -6.63 -9.70
CA ALA A 100 -24.56 -7.46 -9.67
C ALA A 100 -25.80 -6.63 -10.03
N ASN A 101 -25.94 -5.43 -9.47
CA ASN A 101 -27.01 -4.50 -9.81
C ASN A 101 -26.97 -4.10 -11.29
N SER A 102 -25.79 -3.74 -11.80
CA SER A 102 -25.61 -3.37 -13.22
C SER A 102 -25.92 -4.53 -14.16
N SER A 103 -25.52 -5.75 -13.78
CA SER A 103 -25.85 -6.98 -14.52
C SER A 103 -27.36 -7.21 -14.57
N ARG A 104 -28.05 -7.01 -13.45
CA ARG A 104 -29.52 -7.10 -13.39
C ARG A 104 -30.18 -6.08 -14.30
N THR A 105 -29.75 -4.81 -14.26
CA THR A 105 -30.27 -3.77 -15.15
C THR A 105 -30.07 -4.13 -16.62
N ILE A 106 -28.93 -4.72 -16.99
CA ILE A 106 -28.67 -5.19 -18.36
C ILE A 106 -29.62 -6.33 -18.75
N LEU A 107 -29.89 -7.27 -17.84
CA LEU A 107 -30.84 -8.35 -18.09
C LEU A 107 -32.27 -7.82 -18.30
N GLU A 108 -32.71 -6.90 -17.44
CA GLU A 108 -34.01 -6.23 -17.56
C GLU A 108 -34.11 -5.45 -18.88
N ALA A 109 -33.08 -4.68 -19.24
CA ALA A 109 -33.03 -3.98 -20.53
C ALA A 109 -33.07 -4.95 -21.72
N ASN A 110 -32.37 -6.09 -21.65
CA ASN A 110 -32.40 -7.10 -22.71
C ASN A 110 -33.79 -7.74 -22.86
N GLU A 111 -34.50 -7.97 -21.74
CA GLU A 111 -35.88 -8.44 -21.77
C GLU A 111 -36.80 -7.38 -22.40
N GLU A 112 -36.64 -6.10 -22.04
CA GLU A 112 -37.37 -4.99 -22.64
C GLU A 112 -37.11 -4.87 -24.15
N PHE A 113 -35.85 -5.02 -24.59
CA PHE A 113 -35.48 -5.06 -26.01
C PHE A 113 -36.15 -6.23 -26.75
N LYS A 114 -36.23 -7.41 -26.14
CA LYS A 114 -36.96 -8.56 -26.73
C LYS A 114 -38.45 -8.26 -26.85
N SER A 115 -39.06 -7.68 -25.82
CA SER A 115 -40.46 -7.25 -25.84
C SER A 115 -40.73 -6.24 -26.96
N MET A 116 -39.87 -5.21 -27.08
CA MET A 116 -39.94 -4.21 -28.13
C MET A 116 -39.73 -4.81 -29.54
N SER A 117 -38.82 -5.77 -29.69
CA SER A 117 -38.67 -6.52 -30.95
C SER A 117 -39.96 -7.27 -31.31
N GLY A 118 -40.61 -7.87 -30.32
CA GLY A 118 -41.93 -8.50 -30.47
C GLY A 118 -42.99 -7.52 -30.97
N THR A 119 -43.09 -6.32 -30.37
CA THR A 119 -44.04 -5.29 -30.82
C THR A 119 -43.71 -4.74 -32.21
N ILE A 120 -42.43 -4.60 -32.57
CA ILE A 120 -42.00 -4.24 -33.94
C ILE A 120 -42.45 -5.30 -34.95
N GLN A 121 -42.31 -6.59 -34.64
CA GLN A 121 -42.78 -7.66 -35.52
C GLN A 121 -44.31 -7.64 -35.70
N LEU A 122 -45.07 -7.36 -34.64
CA LEU A 122 -46.51 -7.14 -34.73
C LEU A 122 -46.83 -5.93 -35.62
N GLY A 123 -46.13 -4.81 -35.44
CA GLY A 123 -46.23 -3.64 -36.30
C GLY A 123 -46.00 -3.96 -37.78
N ARG A 124 -44.97 -4.75 -38.10
CA ARG A 124 -44.71 -5.24 -39.47
C ARG A 124 -45.88 -6.07 -40.01
N LYS A 125 -46.45 -6.97 -39.20
CA LYS A 125 -47.64 -7.76 -39.60
C LYS A 125 -48.85 -6.87 -39.89
N LEU A 126 -49.03 -5.77 -39.15
CA LEU A 126 -50.08 -4.80 -39.42
C LEU A 126 -49.82 -4.09 -40.75
N ILE A 127 -48.62 -3.52 -40.95
CA ILE A 127 -48.25 -2.82 -42.19
C ILE A 127 -48.46 -3.72 -43.42
N THR A 128 -48.03 -4.99 -43.37
CA THR A 128 -48.23 -5.92 -44.49
C THR A 128 -49.70 -6.26 -44.72
N LYS A 129 -50.53 -6.33 -43.67
CA LYS A 129 -51.99 -6.50 -43.79
C LYS A 129 -52.64 -5.31 -44.49
N TYR A 130 -52.24 -4.09 -44.15
CA TYR A 130 -52.73 -2.87 -44.80
C TYR A 130 -52.31 -2.78 -46.26
N ASN A 131 -51.03 -3.07 -46.56
CA ASN A 131 -50.52 -3.07 -47.94
C ASN A 131 -51.28 -4.05 -48.86
N ARG A 132 -51.63 -5.24 -48.35
CA ARG A 132 -52.43 -6.21 -49.12
C ARG A 132 -53.83 -5.67 -49.43
N ARG A 133 -54.47 -4.99 -48.47
CA ARG A 133 -55.81 -4.41 -48.66
C ARG A 133 -55.77 -3.26 -49.67
N GLU A 134 -54.74 -2.42 -49.62
CA GLU A 134 -54.53 -1.35 -50.59
C GLU A 134 -54.36 -1.89 -52.02
N LEU A 135 -53.60 -2.97 -52.21
CA LEU A 135 -53.44 -3.60 -53.52
C LEU A 135 -54.75 -4.17 -54.06
N THR A 136 -55.54 -4.86 -53.23
CA THR A 136 -56.84 -5.40 -53.65
C THR A 136 -57.80 -4.27 -54.02
N ASP A 137 -57.85 -3.19 -53.24
CA ASP A 137 -58.72 -2.04 -53.50
C ASP A 137 -58.33 -1.33 -54.81
N LYS A 138 -57.04 -1.09 -55.02
CA LYS A 138 -56.53 -0.53 -56.28
C LYS A 138 -56.84 -1.42 -57.50
N LEU A 139 -56.76 -2.74 -57.35
CA LEU A 139 -57.09 -3.69 -58.43
C LEU A 139 -58.59 -3.68 -58.76
N LEU A 140 -59.45 -3.61 -57.74
CA LEU A 140 -60.90 -3.50 -57.93
C LEU A 140 -61.29 -2.22 -58.67
N ILE A 141 -60.71 -1.08 -58.28
CA ILE A 141 -60.91 0.20 -58.98
C ILE A 141 -60.46 0.10 -60.44
N PHE A 142 -59.29 -0.51 -60.69
CA PHE A 142 -58.78 -0.70 -62.05
C PHE A 142 -59.71 -1.60 -62.90
N LEU A 143 -60.22 -2.69 -62.31
CA LEU A 143 -61.15 -3.61 -62.99
C LEU A 143 -62.47 -2.91 -63.35
N ALA A 144 -63.01 -2.10 -62.43
CA ALA A 144 -64.23 -1.32 -62.67
C ALA A 144 -64.03 -0.32 -63.83
N LEU A 145 -62.90 0.39 -63.85
CA LEU A 145 -62.55 1.31 -64.94
C LEU A 145 -62.36 0.58 -66.28
N ALA A 146 -61.72 -0.59 -66.28
CA ALA A 146 -61.52 -1.39 -67.48
C ALA A 146 -62.86 -1.85 -68.09
N LEU A 147 -63.80 -2.31 -67.26
CA LEU A 147 -65.15 -2.68 -67.70
C LEU A 147 -65.92 -1.47 -68.23
N PHE A 148 -65.84 -0.32 -67.55
CA PHE A 148 -66.44 0.92 -68.03
C PHE A 148 -65.91 1.29 -69.42
N LEU A 149 -64.59 1.33 -69.60
CA LEU A 149 -63.96 1.59 -70.90
C LEU A 149 -64.36 0.56 -71.96
N ALA A 150 -64.44 -0.74 -71.62
CA ALA A 150 -64.90 -1.77 -72.54
C ALA A 150 -66.34 -1.52 -73.01
N THR A 151 -67.24 -1.11 -72.11
CA THR A 151 -68.62 -0.76 -72.48
C THR A 151 -68.70 0.49 -73.34
N VAL A 152 -67.93 1.53 -73.03
CA VAL A 152 -67.86 2.76 -73.83
C VAL A 152 -67.32 2.44 -75.24
N LEU A 153 -66.24 1.68 -75.35
CA LEU A 153 -65.69 1.24 -76.64
C LEU A 153 -66.65 0.35 -77.40
N TYR A 154 -67.40 -0.53 -76.73
CA TYR A 154 -68.44 -1.35 -77.35
C TYR A 154 -69.55 -0.47 -77.94
N ILE A 155 -70.02 0.53 -77.20
CA ILE A 155 -71.03 1.49 -77.67
C ILE A 155 -70.47 2.31 -78.84
N LEU A 156 -69.25 2.84 -78.73
CA LEU A 156 -68.59 3.59 -79.79
C LEU A 156 -68.44 2.75 -81.05
N LYS A 157 -67.99 1.50 -80.95
CA LYS A 157 -67.94 0.59 -82.11
C LYS A 157 -69.34 0.34 -82.68
N LYS A 158 -70.32 -0.01 -81.84
CA LYS A 158 -71.69 -0.26 -82.32
C LYS A 158 -72.31 0.98 -82.97
N ARG A 159 -71.94 2.19 -82.56
CA ARG A 159 -72.52 3.46 -83.02
C ARG A 159 -71.76 4.13 -84.17
N LEU A 160 -70.44 3.97 -84.25
CA LEU A 160 -69.60 4.52 -85.32
C LEU A 160 -69.50 3.59 -86.55
N PHE A 161 -69.55 2.27 -86.39
CA PHE A 161 -69.55 1.33 -87.53
C PHE A 161 -70.78 1.36 -88.45
N PRO A 162 -72.01 1.72 -88.03
CA PRO A 162 -73.12 1.92 -88.98
C PRO A 162 -73.06 3.26 -89.74
N PHE A 163 -72.04 4.09 -89.51
CA PHE A 163 -71.88 5.41 -90.14
C PHE A 163 -70.61 5.55 -91.00
N LEU A 164 -69.81 4.49 -91.17
CA LEU A 164 -68.66 4.40 -92.07
C LEU A 164 -68.85 3.25 -93.06
#